data_AF-A0A972EUN5-F1
#
_entry.id   AF-A0A972EUN5-F1
#
_cell.length_a   1.000
_cell.length_b   1.000
_cell.length_c   1.000
_cell.angle_alpha   90.00
_cell.angle_beta   90.00
_cell.angle_gamma   90.00
#
_symmetry.space_group_name_H-M   'P 1'
#
loop_
_entity.id
_entity.type
_entity.pdbx_description
1 polymer ?
#
loop_
_entity_poly.entity_id
_entity_poly.type
_entity_poly.pdbx_seq_one_letter_code
_entity_poly.pdbx_strand_id
1 'polypeptide(L)'
;GVKTQEILPISALRGEGVSSIMLAIVASDPGMTVSLARAMPQYRHKLAWRSITTAASLSAAIALTPLPVIDFVPLLANQVGMVLTIARIYQYKITPERAKELIGTFGLGLIGRTLFQQLSKAGGVPGWLLSSAIATSMTVVMGYASIQWFDKGEKVSQERLRAMSKKLTETTLARLKQSFRRKPSKKKMEETISTLLSQEQTAFSQTPSAFAPALGDQKLPPDRSEELS
;
A
#
# COMPACT_ATOMS: atom_id res chain seq x y z
N GLY A 1 -5.98 9.21 32.73
CA GLY A 1 -5.79 7.75 32.84
C GLY A 1 -5.53 7.19 31.46
N VAL A 2 -4.63 6.21 31.34
CA VAL A 2 -4.31 5.53 30.07
C VAL A 2 -5.51 4.70 29.65
N LYS A 3 -5.91 4.76 28.38
CA LYS A 3 -7.01 3.92 27.86
C LYS A 3 -6.49 2.51 27.62
N THR A 4 -7.30 1.48 27.86
CA THR A 4 -6.88 0.08 27.65
C THR A 4 -6.39 -0.21 26.23
N GLN A 5 -6.84 0.55 25.23
CA GLN A 5 -6.37 0.45 23.83
C GLN A 5 -4.94 0.99 23.60
N GLU A 6 -4.38 1.73 24.56
CA GLU A 6 -3.01 2.28 24.53
C GLU A 6 -2.01 1.34 25.21
N ILE A 7 -2.47 0.21 25.77
CA ILE A 7 -1.63 -0.79 26.44
C ILE A 7 -1.18 -1.85 25.42
N LEU A 8 0.14 -1.95 25.23
CA LEU A 8 0.75 -2.97 24.37
C LEU A 8 1.31 -4.10 25.23
N PRO A 9 0.71 -5.31 25.20
CA PRO A 9 1.26 -6.45 25.94
C PRO A 9 2.56 -6.90 25.28
N ILE A 10 3.64 -6.95 26.07
CA ILE A 10 4.99 -7.31 25.60
C ILE A 10 5.62 -8.30 26.58
N SER A 11 6.46 -9.20 26.07
CA SER A 11 7.24 -10.12 26.90
C SER A 11 8.65 -10.24 26.36
N ALA A 12 9.61 -9.64 27.08
CA ALA A 12 11.03 -9.77 26.75
C ALA A 12 11.51 -11.24 26.84
N LEU A 13 10.98 -11.98 27.82
CA LEU A 13 11.31 -13.40 28.02
C LEU A 13 10.81 -14.29 26.87
N ARG A 14 9.65 -13.98 26.29
CA ARG A 14 9.06 -14.76 25.18
C ARG A 14 9.33 -14.17 23.79
N GLY A 15 9.95 -12.99 23.71
CA GLY A 15 10.11 -12.25 22.46
C GLY A 15 8.79 -11.72 21.87
N GLU A 16 7.73 -11.61 22.66
CA GLU A 16 6.39 -11.21 22.20
C GLU A 16 6.21 -9.68 22.24
N GLY A 17 5.42 -9.15 21.30
CA GLY A 17 5.01 -7.74 21.29
C GLY A 17 6.03 -6.76 20.69
N VAL A 18 7.25 -7.20 20.36
CA VAL A 18 8.30 -6.35 19.77
C VAL A 18 7.85 -5.65 18.49
N SER A 19 7.17 -6.37 17.58
CA SER A 19 6.64 -5.74 16.36
C SER A 19 5.53 -4.73 16.65
N SER A 20 4.74 -4.94 17.71
CA SER A 20 3.66 -4.04 18.09
C SER A 20 4.22 -2.73 18.66
N ILE A 21 5.25 -2.81 19.52
CA ILE A 21 5.98 -1.62 20.00
C ILE A 21 6.57 -0.86 18.82
N MET A 22 7.30 -1.54 17.93
CA MET A 22 7.94 -0.90 16.78
C MET A 22 6.91 -0.17 15.90
N LEU A 23 5.77 -0.81 15.60
CA LEU A 23 4.71 -0.16 14.82
C LEU A 23 4.06 1.03 15.57
N ALA A 24 3.95 0.97 16.89
CA ALA A 24 3.44 2.07 17.71
C ALA A 24 4.42 3.25 17.76
N ILE A 25 5.73 2.99 17.84
CA ILE A 25 6.77 4.02 17.73
C ILE A 25 6.66 4.72 16.38
N VAL A 26 6.61 3.97 15.28
CA VAL A 26 6.48 4.54 13.93
C VAL A 26 5.16 5.29 13.73
N ALA A 27 4.07 4.82 14.34
CA ALA A 27 2.80 5.54 14.29
C ALA A 27 2.86 6.89 15.02
N SER A 28 3.70 7.00 16.06
CA SER A 28 3.88 8.21 16.86
C SER A 28 4.94 9.16 16.26
N ASP A 29 6.01 8.59 15.70
CA ASP A 29 7.08 9.29 15.01
C ASP A 29 7.42 8.57 13.68
N PRO A 30 6.82 9.01 12.56
CA PRO A 30 7.10 8.45 11.24
C PRO A 30 8.57 8.57 10.81
N GLY A 31 9.33 9.53 11.36
CA GLY A 31 10.75 9.72 11.08
C GLY A 31 11.61 8.52 11.48
N MET A 32 11.17 7.75 12.47
CA MET A 32 11.88 6.55 12.93
C MET A 32 11.80 5.36 11.98
N THR A 33 10.92 5.39 10.97
CA THR A 33 10.67 4.26 10.05
C THR A 33 11.96 3.71 9.43
N VAL A 34 12.81 4.58 8.88
CA VAL A 34 14.04 4.17 8.19
C VAL A 34 15.11 3.71 9.19
N SER A 35 15.23 4.39 10.32
CA SER A 35 16.17 4.03 11.38
C SER A 35 15.86 2.64 11.95
N LEU A 36 14.58 2.36 12.21
CA LEU A 36 14.12 1.06 12.68
C LEU A 36 14.26 -0.02 11.60
N ALA A 37 13.98 0.28 10.33
CA ALA A 37 14.20 -0.65 9.22
C ALA A 37 15.69 -1.03 9.05
N ARG A 38 16.60 -0.11 9.37
CA ARG A 38 18.05 -0.35 9.37
C ARG A 38 18.48 -1.17 10.57
N ALA A 39 18.02 -0.80 11.78
CA ALA A 39 18.36 -1.47 13.03
C ALA A 39 17.74 -2.88 13.15
N MET A 40 16.58 -3.10 12.51
CA MET A 40 15.82 -4.34 12.62
C MET A 40 15.40 -4.87 11.24
N PRO A 41 16.33 -5.40 10.43
CA PRO A 41 16.07 -5.83 9.05
C PRO A 41 14.91 -6.82 8.90
N GLN A 42 14.70 -7.69 9.88
CA GLN A 42 13.62 -8.68 9.92
C GLN A 42 12.21 -8.06 9.93
N TYR A 43 12.08 -6.76 10.22
CA TYR A 43 10.80 -6.06 10.23
C TYR A 43 10.60 -5.10 9.04
N ARG A 44 11.53 -5.04 8.08
CA ARG A 44 11.42 -4.17 6.88
C ARG A 44 10.10 -4.36 6.15
N HIS A 45 9.71 -5.61 5.92
CA HIS A 45 8.44 -5.92 5.25
C HIS A 45 7.23 -5.36 6.03
N LYS A 46 7.21 -5.49 7.37
CA LYS A 46 6.12 -4.94 8.20
C LYS A 46 6.08 -3.40 8.14
N LEU A 47 7.25 -2.75 8.15
CA LEU A 47 7.37 -1.29 8.05
C LEU A 47 6.97 -0.77 6.66
N ALA A 48 7.34 -1.49 5.60
CA ALA A 48 6.94 -1.16 4.23
C ALA A 48 5.42 -1.27 4.09
N TRP A 49 4.81 -2.35 4.56
CA TRP A 49 3.36 -2.50 4.57
C TRP A 49 2.63 -1.44 5.39
N ARG A 50 3.19 -1.04 6.55
CA ARG A 50 2.63 0.08 7.32
C ARG A 50 2.59 1.37 6.50
N SER A 51 3.64 1.64 5.72
CA SER A 51 3.72 2.79 4.80
C SER A 51 2.69 2.69 3.68
N ILE A 52 2.49 1.49 3.13
CA ILE A 52 1.45 1.20 2.12
C ILE A 52 0.05 1.46 2.70
N THR A 53 -0.24 0.97 3.91
CA THR A 53 -1.53 1.17 4.57
C THR A 53 -1.83 2.65 4.79
N THR A 54 -0.84 3.44 5.23
CA THR A 54 -1.00 4.90 5.36
C THR A 54 -1.33 5.53 4.01
N ALA A 55 -0.53 5.26 2.99
CA ALA A 55 -0.69 5.85 1.68
C ALA A 55 -2.02 5.45 1.03
N ALA A 56 -2.43 4.19 1.14
CA ALA A 56 -3.68 3.69 0.59
C ALA A 56 -4.91 4.32 1.28
N SER A 57 -4.85 4.49 2.60
CA SER A 57 -5.90 5.17 3.37
C SER A 57 -6.06 6.63 2.93
N LEU A 58 -4.94 7.33 2.77
CA LEU A 58 -4.93 8.71 2.28
C LEU A 58 -5.44 8.79 0.82
N SER A 59 -5.02 7.88 -0.06
CA SER A 59 -5.51 7.78 -1.43
C SER A 59 -7.03 7.62 -1.49
N ALA A 60 -7.61 6.82 -0.59
CA ALA A 60 -9.06 6.65 -0.49
C ALA A 60 -9.77 7.95 -0.10
N ALA A 61 -9.24 8.68 0.87
CA ALA A 61 -9.79 9.98 1.28
C ALA A 61 -9.65 11.06 0.19
N ILE A 62 -8.53 11.08 -0.53
CA ILE A 62 -8.34 11.95 -1.70
C ILE A 62 -9.38 11.63 -2.77
N ALA A 63 -9.67 10.35 -3.00
CA ALA A 63 -10.65 9.89 -3.99
C ALA A 63 -12.12 10.20 -3.64
N LEU A 64 -12.42 10.61 -2.41
CA LEU A 64 -13.76 11.11 -2.07
C LEU A 64 -14.07 12.43 -2.78
N THR A 65 -13.06 13.23 -3.10
CA THR A 65 -13.23 14.45 -3.87
C THR A 65 -13.20 14.13 -5.36
N PRO A 66 -14.22 14.52 -6.15
CA PRO A 66 -14.11 14.47 -7.60
C PRO A 66 -12.97 15.42 -8.01
N LEU A 67 -11.84 14.87 -8.43
CA LEU A 67 -10.70 15.66 -8.88
C LEU A 67 -10.81 15.88 -10.40
N PRO A 68 -10.76 17.12 -10.89
CA PRO A 68 -10.34 17.41 -12.26
C PRO A 68 -9.03 16.69 -12.57
N VAL A 69 -8.81 16.33 -13.84
CA VAL A 69 -7.60 15.61 -14.26
C VAL A 69 -6.30 16.36 -13.91
N ILE A 70 -6.36 17.70 -13.82
CA ILE A 70 -5.20 18.52 -13.43
C ILE A 70 -4.90 18.46 -11.93
N ASP A 71 -5.85 18.02 -11.10
CA ASP A 71 -5.75 18.02 -9.63
C ASP A 71 -5.26 16.68 -9.05
N PHE A 72 -4.64 15.80 -9.87
CA PHE A 72 -4.04 14.54 -9.40
C PHE A 72 -2.73 14.72 -8.62
N VAL A 73 -2.23 15.95 -8.50
CA VAL A 73 -0.96 16.26 -7.79
C VAL A 73 -0.90 15.65 -6.39
N PRO A 74 -1.94 15.74 -5.53
CA PRO A 74 -1.90 15.15 -4.19
C PRO A 74 -1.79 13.61 -4.23
N LEU A 75 -2.47 12.98 -5.20
CA LEU A 75 -2.44 11.52 -5.35
C LEU A 75 -1.05 11.06 -5.82
N LEU A 76 -0.46 11.75 -6.81
CA LEU A 76 0.88 11.43 -7.30
C LEU A 76 1.94 11.69 -6.21
N ALA A 77 1.85 12.80 -5.49
CA ALA A 77 2.76 13.11 -4.38
C ALA A 77 2.71 12.02 -3.29
N ASN A 78 1.51 11.54 -2.94
CA ASN A 78 1.33 10.42 -2.01
C ASN A 78 2.01 9.13 -2.52
N GLN A 79 1.84 8.78 -3.80
CA GLN A 79 2.46 7.60 -4.39
C GLN A 79 3.99 7.70 -4.43
N VAL A 80 4.53 8.85 -4.83
CA VAL A 80 5.97 9.11 -4.82
C VAL A 80 6.53 9.02 -3.41
N GLY A 81 5.89 9.65 -2.42
CA GLY A 81 6.31 9.59 -1.02
C GLY A 81 6.33 8.17 -0.47
N MET A 82 5.31 7.37 -0.79
CA MET A 82 5.26 5.94 -0.44
C MET A 82 6.44 5.16 -1.05
N VAL A 83 6.69 5.30 -2.35
CA VAL A 83 7.76 4.59 -3.06
C VAL A 83 9.14 4.98 -2.52
N LEU A 84 9.38 6.28 -2.28
CA LEU A 84 10.61 6.77 -1.66
C LEU A 84 10.82 6.18 -0.26
N THR A 85 9.75 6.06 0.53
CA THR A 85 9.81 5.47 1.87
C THR A 85 10.14 3.99 1.81
N ILE A 86 9.49 3.22 0.93
CA ILE A 86 9.79 1.80 0.72
C ILE A 86 11.23 1.61 0.26
N ALA A 87 11.70 2.40 -0.71
CA ALA A 87 13.09 2.37 -1.15
C ALA A 87 14.08 2.54 0.02
N ARG A 88 13.84 3.54 0.88
CA ARG A 88 14.69 3.80 2.05
C ARG A 88 14.62 2.70 3.11
N ILE A 89 13.46 2.06 3.31
CA ILE A 89 13.31 0.90 4.20
C ILE A 89 14.23 -0.25 3.74
N TYR A 90 14.34 -0.45 2.43
CA TYR A 90 15.23 -1.42 1.81
C TYR A 90 16.63 -0.86 1.50
N GLN A 91 16.98 0.28 2.09
CA GLN A 91 18.31 0.91 2.03
C GLN A 91 18.74 1.43 0.66
N TYR A 92 17.78 1.64 -0.26
CA TYR A 92 17.99 2.35 -1.51
C TYR A 92 17.78 3.86 -1.32
N LYS A 93 18.63 4.65 -2.00
CA LYS A 93 18.47 6.11 -2.11
C LYS A 93 18.13 6.44 -3.54
N ILE A 94 16.89 6.82 -3.78
CA ILE A 94 16.41 7.23 -5.11
C ILE A 94 15.85 8.65 -5.05
N THR A 95 15.83 9.33 -6.18
CA THR A 95 15.25 10.67 -6.33
C THR A 95 13.73 10.59 -6.53
N PRO A 96 12.98 11.69 -6.26
CA PRO A 96 11.56 11.76 -6.60
C PRO A 96 11.28 11.48 -8.09
N GLU A 97 12.18 11.90 -8.98
CA GLU A 97 12.10 11.65 -10.43
C GLU A 97 12.17 10.15 -10.72
N ARG A 98 13.14 9.45 -10.12
CA ARG A 98 13.27 7.99 -10.26
C ARG A 98 12.07 7.25 -9.68
N ALA A 99 11.51 7.72 -8.58
CA ALA A 99 10.27 7.17 -8.03
C ALA A 99 9.09 7.34 -8.99
N LYS A 100 8.95 8.50 -9.65
CA LYS A 100 7.92 8.75 -10.68
C LYS A 100 8.10 7.82 -11.88
N GLU A 101 9.32 7.63 -12.35
CA GLU A 101 9.62 6.68 -13.43
C GLU A 101 9.18 5.27 -13.07
N LEU A 102 9.58 4.78 -11.89
CA LEU A 102 9.19 3.44 -11.40
C LEU A 102 7.66 3.29 -11.35
N ILE A 103 6.94 4.27 -10.80
CA ILE A 103 5.47 4.31 -10.80
C ILE A 103 4.93 4.19 -12.24
N GLY A 104 5.52 4.95 -13.18
CA GLY A 104 5.17 4.89 -14.60
C GLY A 104 5.35 3.49 -15.19
N THR A 105 6.45 2.80 -14.84
CA THR A 105 6.71 1.44 -15.34
C THR A 105 5.69 0.41 -14.86
N PHE A 106 5.03 0.65 -13.73
CA PHE A 106 3.96 -0.22 -13.24
C PHE A 106 2.67 -0.06 -14.05
N GLY A 107 2.50 0.99 -14.88
CA GLY A 107 1.34 1.13 -15.78
C GLY A 107 -0.02 1.21 -15.10
N LEU A 108 -0.03 1.42 -13.78
CA LEU A 108 -1.22 1.31 -12.93
C LEU A 108 -2.29 2.36 -13.25
N GLY A 109 -1.93 3.52 -13.81
CA GLY A 109 -2.89 4.52 -14.25
C GLY A 109 -3.88 4.00 -15.30
N LEU A 110 -3.40 3.23 -16.28
CA LEU A 110 -4.25 2.62 -17.32
C LEU A 110 -5.14 1.52 -16.74
N ILE A 111 -4.60 0.72 -15.82
CA ILE A 111 -5.34 -0.32 -15.10
C ILE A 111 -6.48 0.32 -14.30
N GLY A 112 -6.20 1.38 -13.52
CA GLY A 112 -7.21 2.09 -12.75
C GLY A 112 -8.33 2.69 -13.61
N ARG A 113 -7.99 3.34 -14.74
CA ARG A 113 -8.97 3.87 -15.69
C ARG A 113 -9.87 2.77 -16.27
N THR A 114 -9.26 1.65 -16.64
CA THR A 114 -9.98 0.48 -17.19
C THR A 114 -10.93 -0.10 -16.14
N LEU A 115 -10.47 -0.28 -14.90
CA LEU A 115 -11.30 -0.77 -13.81
C LEU A 115 -12.47 0.16 -13.52
N PHE A 116 -12.23 1.47 -13.49
CA PHE A 116 -13.30 2.45 -13.30
C PHE A 116 -14.39 2.30 -14.36
N GLN A 117 -14.00 2.25 -15.64
CA GLN A 117 -14.94 2.08 -16.76
C GLN A 117 -15.68 0.74 -16.75
N GLN A 118 -15.01 -0.35 -16.35
CA GLN A 118 -15.63 -1.68 -16.29
C GLN A 118 -16.63 -1.77 -15.14
N LEU A 119 -16.24 -1.30 -13.96
CA LEU A 119 -17.04 -1.42 -12.74
C LEU A 119 -18.13 -0.35 -12.64
N SER A 120 -17.99 0.79 -13.32
CA SER A 120 -19.07 1.79 -13.40
C SER A 120 -20.28 1.29 -14.19
N LYS A 121 -20.07 0.37 -15.14
CA LYS A 121 -21.15 -0.20 -15.96
C LYS A 121 -22.08 -1.14 -15.18
N ALA A 122 -21.65 -1.61 -14.00
CA ALA A 122 -22.44 -2.53 -13.19
C ALA A 122 -23.72 -1.89 -12.60
N GLY A 123 -23.88 -0.56 -12.71
CA GLY A 123 -25.03 0.16 -12.17
C GLY A 123 -25.06 0.20 -10.63
N GLY A 124 -25.71 1.20 -10.05
CA GLY A 124 -26.05 1.21 -8.62
C GLY A 124 -24.92 1.44 -7.61
N VAL A 125 -23.68 1.70 -8.03
CA VAL A 125 -22.56 2.03 -7.12
C VAL A 125 -22.27 3.52 -7.12
N PRO A 126 -22.30 4.21 -5.97
CA PRO A 126 -21.89 5.60 -5.90
C PRO A 126 -20.44 5.79 -6.36
N GLY A 127 -20.19 6.78 -7.23
CA GLY A 127 -18.88 7.01 -7.82
C GLY A 127 -17.76 7.24 -6.80
N TRP A 128 -18.06 7.87 -5.67
CA TRP A 128 -17.10 8.07 -4.57
C TRP A 128 -16.66 6.74 -3.93
N LEU A 129 -17.53 5.74 -3.89
CA LEU A 129 -17.25 4.43 -3.32
C LEU A 129 -16.34 3.63 -4.25
N LEU A 130 -16.68 3.63 -5.54
CA LEU A 130 -15.89 2.98 -6.58
C LEU A 130 -14.50 3.60 -6.70
N SER A 131 -14.41 4.92 -6.77
CA SER A 131 -13.14 5.64 -6.83
C SER A 131 -12.28 5.41 -5.58
N SER A 132 -12.87 5.41 -4.38
CA SER A 132 -12.12 5.11 -3.14
C SER A 132 -11.59 3.67 -3.14
N ALA A 133 -12.39 2.71 -3.59
CA ALA A 133 -11.96 1.30 -3.69
C ALA A 133 -10.81 1.12 -4.69
N ILE A 134 -10.90 1.77 -5.86
CA ILE A 134 -9.84 1.75 -6.87
C ILE A 134 -8.59 2.46 -6.35
N ALA A 135 -8.71 3.66 -5.78
CA ALA A 135 -7.56 4.40 -5.27
C ALA A 135 -6.81 3.62 -4.17
N THR A 136 -7.56 2.97 -3.27
CA THR A 136 -7.00 2.07 -2.25
C THR A 136 -6.25 0.91 -2.90
N SER A 137 -6.91 0.17 -3.78
CA SER A 137 -6.36 -1.06 -4.36
C SER A 137 -5.12 -0.80 -5.21
N MET A 138 -5.15 0.25 -6.04
CA MET A 138 -4.02 0.64 -6.88
C MET A 138 -2.80 1.05 -6.02
N THR A 139 -3.04 1.76 -4.92
CA THR A 139 -1.96 2.15 -3.99
C THR A 139 -1.35 0.93 -3.30
N VAL A 140 -2.17 -0.03 -2.86
CA VAL A 140 -1.69 -1.28 -2.25
C VAL A 140 -0.88 -2.11 -3.25
N VAL A 141 -1.38 -2.31 -4.46
CA VAL A 141 -0.71 -3.11 -5.50
C VAL A 141 0.61 -2.48 -5.91
N MET A 142 0.68 -1.16 -6.02
CA MET A 142 1.91 -0.41 -6.27
C MET A 142 2.93 -0.52 -5.14
N GLY A 143 2.46 -0.43 -3.90
CA GLY A 143 3.28 -0.66 -2.73
C GLY A 143 3.90 -2.06 -2.73
N TYR A 144 3.10 -3.08 -3.01
CA TYR A 144 3.57 -4.46 -3.16
C TYR A 144 4.58 -4.61 -4.30
N ALA A 145 4.31 -4.02 -5.47
CA ALA A 145 5.26 -4.04 -6.59
C ALA A 145 6.59 -3.37 -6.22
N SER A 146 6.54 -2.27 -5.47
CA SER A 146 7.72 -1.58 -4.97
C SER A 146 8.50 -2.42 -3.96
N ILE A 147 7.82 -3.12 -3.05
CA ILE A 147 8.46 -4.10 -2.14
C ILE A 147 9.18 -5.18 -2.95
N GLN A 148 8.51 -5.80 -3.92
CA GLN A 148 9.11 -6.86 -4.75
C GLN A 148 10.34 -6.36 -5.52
N TRP A 149 10.27 -5.14 -6.03
CA TRP A 149 11.38 -4.50 -6.72
C TRP A 149 12.58 -4.23 -5.79
N PHE A 150 12.39 -3.60 -4.64
CA PHE A 150 13.50 -3.23 -3.76
C PHE A 150 14.01 -4.36 -2.86
N ASP A 151 13.16 -5.30 -2.48
CA ASP A 151 13.55 -6.42 -1.62
C ASP A 151 14.22 -7.54 -2.42
N LYS A 152 13.60 -7.89 -3.55
CA LYS A 152 13.98 -9.07 -4.35
C LYS A 152 14.54 -8.73 -5.73
N GLY A 153 14.48 -7.48 -6.18
CA GLY A 153 14.84 -7.13 -7.56
C GLY A 153 13.85 -7.66 -8.61
N GLU A 154 12.65 -8.09 -8.19
CA GLU A 154 11.68 -8.75 -9.06
C GLU A 154 10.67 -7.73 -9.60
N LYS A 155 10.48 -7.71 -10.92
CA LYS A 155 9.40 -6.96 -11.55
C LYS A 155 8.13 -7.80 -11.59
N VAL A 156 7.06 -7.29 -10.99
CA VAL A 156 5.73 -7.92 -11.09
C VAL A 156 5.16 -7.66 -12.50
N SER A 157 4.67 -8.72 -13.16
CA SER A 157 4.10 -8.61 -14.51
C SER A 157 2.81 -7.76 -14.52
N GLN A 158 2.53 -7.14 -15.66
CA GLN A 158 1.36 -6.27 -15.83
C GLN A 158 0.04 -7.03 -15.69
N GLU A 159 0.00 -8.27 -16.16
CA GLU A 159 -1.14 -9.18 -16.05
C GLU A 159 -1.45 -9.44 -14.58
N ARG A 160 -0.41 -9.70 -13.77
CA ARG A 160 -0.56 -9.95 -12.34
C ARG A 160 -0.98 -8.69 -11.59
N LEU A 161 -0.37 -7.54 -11.90
CA LEU A 161 -0.78 -6.25 -11.32
C LEU A 161 -2.25 -5.94 -11.63
N ARG A 162 -2.71 -6.20 -12.86
CA ARG A 162 -4.10 -6.01 -13.27
C ARG A 162 -5.05 -6.95 -12.53
N ALA A 163 -4.71 -8.24 -12.44
CA ALA A 163 -5.52 -9.24 -11.72
C ALA A 163 -5.65 -8.90 -10.23
N MET A 164 -4.54 -8.55 -9.58
CA MET A 164 -4.50 -8.12 -8.19
C MET A 164 -5.33 -6.86 -7.96
N SER A 165 -5.17 -5.86 -8.83
CA SER A 165 -5.91 -4.59 -8.75
C SER A 165 -7.41 -4.81 -8.87
N LYS A 166 -7.85 -5.67 -9.80
CA LYS A 166 -9.26 -6.02 -9.98
C LYS A 166 -9.83 -6.68 -8.72
N LYS A 167 -9.21 -7.77 -8.26
CA LYS A 167 -9.67 -8.54 -7.10
C LYS A 167 -9.73 -7.67 -5.84
N LEU A 168 -8.67 -6.90 -5.57
CA LEU A 168 -8.62 -6.03 -4.41
C LEU A 168 -9.64 -4.88 -4.50
N THR A 169 -9.91 -4.36 -5.70
CA THR A 169 -10.97 -3.36 -5.90
C THR A 169 -12.34 -3.94 -5.56
N GLU A 170 -12.67 -5.14 -6.05
CA GLU A 170 -13.95 -5.80 -5.81
C GLU A 170 -14.16 -6.08 -4.31
N THR A 171 -13.14 -6.62 -3.63
CA THR A 171 -13.18 -6.86 -2.18
C THR A 171 -13.32 -5.57 -1.39
N THR A 172 -12.51 -4.56 -1.70
CA THR A 172 -12.54 -3.26 -1.01
C THR A 172 -13.90 -2.58 -1.23
N LEU A 173 -14.43 -2.62 -2.45
CA LEU A 173 -15.73 -2.06 -2.77
C LEU A 173 -16.85 -2.72 -1.96
N ALA A 174 -16.85 -4.06 -1.85
CA ALA A 174 -17.83 -4.78 -1.06
C ALA A 174 -17.77 -4.39 0.44
N ARG A 175 -16.56 -4.28 1.00
CA ARG A 175 -16.35 -3.84 2.39
C ARG A 175 -16.81 -2.40 2.63
N LEU A 176 -16.51 -1.50 1.69
CA LEU A 176 -16.95 -0.11 1.78
C LEU A 176 -18.47 0.03 1.67
N LYS A 177 -19.14 -0.75 0.80
CA LYS A 177 -20.61 -0.82 0.72
C LYS A 177 -21.25 -1.25 2.05
N GLN A 178 -20.63 -2.21 2.73
CA GLN A 178 -21.09 -2.68 4.04
C GLN A 178 -20.86 -1.62 5.13
N SER A 179 -19.75 -0.89 5.05
CA SER A 179 -19.34 0.08 6.07
C SER A 179 -20.06 1.42 5.97
N PHE A 180 -20.50 1.82 4.77
CA PHE A 180 -21.04 3.16 4.51
C PHE A 180 -22.34 3.14 3.72
N ARG A 181 -23.38 3.79 4.27
CA ARG A 181 -24.65 4.07 3.57
C ARG A 181 -24.64 5.38 2.78
N ARG A 182 -23.81 6.34 3.22
CA ARG A 182 -23.64 7.67 2.62
C ARG A 182 -22.17 8.04 2.60
N LYS A 183 -21.81 9.05 1.81
CA LYS A 183 -20.44 9.54 1.69
C LYS A 183 -19.90 9.98 3.07
N PRO A 184 -18.80 9.38 3.57
CA PRO A 184 -18.21 9.76 4.86
C PRO A 184 -17.29 10.98 4.73
N SER A 185 -16.77 11.46 5.86
CA SER A 185 -15.67 12.44 5.86
C SER A 185 -14.35 11.79 5.42
N LYS A 186 -13.38 12.61 4.98
CA LYS A 186 -12.02 12.16 4.61
C LYS A 186 -11.36 11.37 5.75
N LYS A 187 -11.37 11.94 6.95
CA LYS A 187 -10.84 11.29 8.16
C LYS A 187 -11.48 9.93 8.42
N LYS A 188 -12.81 9.83 8.29
CA LYS A 188 -13.50 8.56 8.55
C LYS A 188 -13.19 7.50 7.49
N MET A 189 -13.02 7.91 6.24
CA MET A 189 -12.56 7.02 5.16
C MET A 189 -11.15 6.49 5.42
N GLU A 190 -10.22 7.37 5.79
CA GLU A 190 -8.85 6.99 6.16
C GLU A 190 -8.84 5.96 7.30
N GLU A 191 -9.55 6.23 8.40
CA GLU A 191 -9.65 5.32 9.55
C GLU A 191 -10.21 3.95 9.14
N THR A 192 -11.26 3.92 8.31
CA THR A 192 -11.87 2.66 7.86
C THR A 192 -10.94 1.86 6.96
N ILE A 193 -10.28 2.48 5.98
CA ILE A 193 -9.33 1.78 5.12
C ILE A 193 -8.11 1.30 5.91
N SER A 194 -7.57 2.12 6.80
CA SER A 194 -6.45 1.72 7.66
C SER A 194 -6.82 0.49 8.47
N THR A 195 -8.03 0.46 9.06
CA THR A 195 -8.51 -0.68 9.84
C THR A 195 -8.67 -1.93 8.98
N LEU A 196 -9.28 -1.80 7.79
CA LEU A 196 -9.48 -2.92 6.86
C LEU A 196 -8.15 -3.54 6.43
N LEU A 197 -7.15 -2.72 6.08
CA LEU A 197 -5.85 -3.19 5.64
C LEU A 197 -4.99 -3.75 6.78
N SER A 198 -5.11 -3.23 8.00
CA SER A 198 -4.41 -3.78 9.18
C SER A 198 -4.92 -5.18 9.55
N GLN A 199 -6.22 -5.44 9.41
CA GLN A 199 -6.78 -6.78 9.60
C GLN A 199 -6.24 -7.75 8.55
N GLU A 200 -6.18 -7.31 7.29
CA GLU A 200 -5.64 -8.16 6.25
C GLU A 200 -4.12 -8.30 6.32
N GLN A 201 -3.33 -7.39 6.90
CA GLN A 201 -1.85 -7.55 7.01
C GLN A 201 -1.45 -8.85 7.74
N THR A 202 -2.27 -9.24 8.72
CA THR A 202 -2.15 -10.51 9.47
C THR A 202 -2.45 -11.71 8.57
N ALA A 203 -3.35 -11.56 7.59
CA ALA A 203 -3.59 -12.54 6.53
C ALA A 203 -2.57 -12.45 5.38
N PHE A 204 -2.04 -11.27 5.05
CA PHE A 204 -1.03 -11.00 4.00
C PHE A 204 0.36 -11.55 4.35
N SER A 205 0.61 -11.78 5.64
CA SER A 205 1.83 -12.46 6.12
C SER A 205 1.87 -13.95 5.74
N GLN A 206 0.72 -14.53 5.37
CA GLN A 206 0.59 -15.81 4.67
C GLN A 206 0.11 -15.48 3.26
N THR A 207 1.03 -15.40 2.29
CA THR A 207 0.79 -15.03 0.88
C THR A 207 -0.68 -15.18 0.46
N PRO A 208 -1.44 -14.08 0.29
CA PRO A 208 -2.85 -14.21 -0.03
C PRO A 208 -3.00 -14.99 -1.32
N SER A 209 -4.11 -15.70 -1.46
CA SER A 209 -4.49 -16.30 -2.76
C SER A 209 -4.41 -15.29 -3.92
N ALA A 210 -4.56 -13.99 -3.66
CA ALA A 210 -4.39 -12.92 -4.66
C ALA A 210 -2.92 -12.60 -5.02
N PHE A 211 -1.96 -12.99 -4.20
CA PHE A 211 -0.53 -12.64 -4.29
C PHE A 211 0.37 -13.88 -4.36
N ALA A 212 -0.18 -15.09 -4.46
CA ALA A 212 0.58 -16.30 -4.75
C ALA A 212 1.28 -16.16 -6.13
N PRO A 213 2.54 -16.62 -6.28
CA PRO A 213 3.20 -16.62 -7.58
C PRO A 213 2.45 -17.53 -8.56
N ALA A 214 2.22 -17.05 -9.79
CA ALA A 214 1.99 -17.96 -10.90
C ALA A 214 3.32 -18.68 -11.14
N LEU A 215 3.31 -20.01 -11.04
CA LEU A 215 4.43 -20.87 -11.42
C LEU A 215 4.73 -20.58 -12.90
N GLY A 216 5.85 -19.93 -13.22
CA GLY A 216 6.13 -19.49 -14.58
C GLY A 216 7.52 -18.92 -14.77
N ASP A 217 7.74 -17.65 -14.43
CA ASP A 217 8.89 -16.91 -14.99
C ASP A 217 9.70 -16.15 -13.93
N GLN A 218 10.47 -16.87 -13.10
CA GLN A 218 11.54 -16.24 -12.31
C GLN A 218 12.79 -16.07 -13.18
N LYS A 219 12.99 -14.87 -13.71
CA LYS A 219 14.31 -14.45 -14.20
C LYS A 219 15.00 -13.68 -13.05
N LEU A 220 16.19 -14.15 -12.64
CA LEU A 220 16.95 -13.55 -11.54
C LEU A 220 17.23 -12.05 -11.78
N PRO A 221 17.29 -11.23 -10.72
CA PRO A 221 17.67 -9.82 -10.82
C PRO A 221 19.15 -9.64 -11.21
N PRO A 222 19.50 -8.54 -11.87
CA PRO A 222 20.90 -8.18 -12.11
C PRO A 222 21.63 -7.83 -10.80
N ASP A 223 22.94 -8.05 -10.79
CA ASP A 223 23.81 -7.94 -9.61
C ASP A 223 23.86 -6.52 -9.00
N ARG A 224 23.98 -6.44 -7.67
CA ARG A 224 23.94 -5.21 -6.85
C ARG A 224 25.08 -4.22 -7.13
N SER A 225 26.02 -4.57 -8.01
CA SER A 225 27.28 -3.87 -8.24
C SER A 225 27.21 -2.87 -9.40
N GLU A 226 26.25 -2.99 -10.32
CA GLU A 226 26.35 -2.36 -11.65
C GLU A 226 25.71 -0.97 -11.79
N GLU A 227 24.96 -0.45 -10.81
CA GLU A 227 24.30 0.87 -10.90
C GLU A 227 25.05 2.02 -10.19
N LEU A 228 26.34 1.85 -9.85
CA LEU A 228 27.17 2.93 -9.28
C LEU A 228 28.33 3.36 -10.20
N SER A 229 28.11 3.41 -11.52
CA SER A 229 29.03 4.01 -12.49
C SER A 229 28.33 5.07 -13.34
#